data_AF-A0A3D5X3Z1-F1
#
_entry.id   AF-A0A3D5X3Z1-F1
#
_cell.length_a   1.000
_cell.length_b   1.000
_cell.length_c   1.000
_cell.angle_alpha   90.00
_cell.angle_beta   90.00
_cell.angle_gamma   90.00
#
_symmetry.space_group_name_H-M   'P 1'
#
loop_
_entity.id
_entity.type
_entity.pdbx_description
1 polymer ?
#
loop_
_entity_poly.entity_id
_entity_poly.type
_entity_poly.pdbx_seq_one_letter_code
_entity_poly.pdbx_strand_id
1 'polypeptide(L)'
;ALRLLHSQLQAKSKEYSNIVKIGRTHWMDATPLTLGQEFSGYASQIEHGIRAVDNTLSHLLELALGGTAVGTGINAPKGFDVAAAKEIAQLTGYPL
;
A
#
# COMPACT_ATOMS: atom_id res chain seq x y z
N ALA A 1 1.48 3.32 -9.30
CA ALA A 1 0.10 3.10 -9.81
C ALA A 1 -0.98 3.51 -8.80
N LEU A 2 -1.10 2.86 -7.63
CA LEU A 2 -2.18 3.16 -6.67
C LEU A 2 -2.21 4.62 -6.19
N ARG A 3 -1.06 5.21 -5.88
CA ARG A 3 -0.98 6.63 -5.48
C ARG A 3 -1.48 7.59 -6.58
N LEU A 4 -1.18 7.29 -7.85
CA LEU A 4 -1.70 8.04 -8.99
C LEU A 4 -3.23 7.88 -9.09
N LEU A 5 -3.74 6.66 -9.03
CA LEU A 5 -5.18 6.39 -9.06
C LEU A 5 -5.91 7.13 -7.91
N HIS A 6 -5.40 7.04 -6.68
CA HIS A 6 -5.91 7.78 -5.53
C HIS A 6 -5.98 9.28 -5.81
N SER A 7 -4.89 9.88 -6.30
CA SER A 7 -4.85 11.31 -6.60
C SER A 7 -5.88 11.74 -7.65
N GLN A 8 -6.10 10.91 -8.68
CA GLN A 8 -7.07 11.19 -9.74
C GLN A 8 -8.52 11.05 -9.24
N LEU A 9 -8.82 10.01 -8.45
CA LEU A 9 -10.13 9.84 -7.82
C LEU A 9 -10.44 10.99 -6.86
N GLN A 10 -9.45 11.42 -6.07
CA GLN A 10 -9.59 12.54 -5.15
C GLN A 10 -9.81 13.88 -5.88
N ALA A 11 -9.11 14.10 -6.99
CA ALA A 11 -9.32 15.27 -7.83
C ALA A 11 -10.76 15.29 -8.41
N LYS A 12 -11.22 14.15 -8.94
CA LYS A 12 -12.59 14.02 -9.46
C LYS A 12 -13.66 14.15 -8.38
N SER A 13 -13.43 13.65 -7.17
CA SER A 13 -14.33 13.87 -6.03
C SER A 13 -14.57 15.36 -5.77
N LYS A 14 -13.52 16.19 -5.83
CA LYS A 14 -13.64 17.65 -5.68
C LYS A 14 -14.36 18.30 -6.86
N GLU A 15 -14.00 17.92 -8.08
CA GLU A 15 -14.64 18.42 -9.32
C GLU A 15 -16.15 18.16 -9.32
N TYR A 16 -16.59 17.01 -8.80
CA TYR A 16 -17.99 16.58 -8.81
C TYR A 16 -18.76 16.94 -7.53
N SER A 17 -18.18 17.78 -6.66
CA SER A 17 -18.75 18.14 -5.35
C SER A 17 -20.14 18.77 -5.42
N ASN A 18 -20.48 19.45 -6.53
CA ASN A 18 -21.76 20.14 -6.72
C ASN A 18 -22.78 19.37 -7.56
N ILE A 19 -22.45 18.17 -8.05
CA ILE A 19 -23.34 17.36 -8.89
C ILE A 19 -24.20 16.48 -7.98
N VAL A 20 -25.46 16.85 -7.75
CA VAL A 20 -26.41 16.03 -6.96
C VAL A 20 -26.95 14.89 -7.81
N LYS A 21 -26.98 13.67 -7.25
CA LYS A 21 -27.51 12.45 -7.88
C LYS A 21 -28.39 11.66 -6.92
N ILE A 22 -29.19 10.74 -7.46
CA ILE A 22 -29.92 9.75 -6.65
C ILE A 22 -28.95 8.68 -6.13
N GLY A 23 -29.02 8.37 -4.84
CA GLY A 23 -28.35 7.22 -4.26
C GLY A 23 -29.04 5.92 -4.66
N ARG A 24 -28.31 4.79 -4.60
CA ARG A 24 -28.90 3.46 -4.77
C ARG A 24 -28.44 2.52 -3.68
N THR A 25 -29.39 1.88 -3.00
CA THR A 25 -29.16 0.76 -2.08
C THR A 25 -30.02 -0.40 -2.55
N HIS A 26 -29.47 -1.63 -2.53
CA HIS A 26 -30.15 -2.80 -3.10
C HIS A 26 -30.66 -2.59 -4.53
N TRP A 27 -29.96 -1.78 -5.34
CA TRP A 27 -30.36 -1.38 -6.71
C TRP A 27 -31.64 -0.54 -6.81
N MET A 28 -32.22 -0.10 -5.70
CA MET A 28 -33.40 0.77 -5.66
C MET A 28 -33.00 2.21 -5.35
N ASP A 29 -33.83 3.16 -5.79
CA ASP A 29 -33.64 4.59 -5.52
C ASP A 29 -33.66 4.87 -4.01
N ALA A 30 -32.73 5.69 -3.55
CA ALA A 30 -32.56 6.09 -2.15
C ALA A 30 -32.53 7.62 -2.01
N THR A 31 -32.01 8.15 -0.90
CA THR A 31 -31.85 9.59 -0.71
C THR A 31 -30.71 10.17 -1.57
N PRO A 32 -30.76 11.46 -1.94
CA PRO A 32 -29.71 12.09 -2.73
C PRO A 32 -28.37 12.20 -2.00
N LEU A 33 -27.30 12.21 -2.81
CA LEU A 33 -25.92 12.54 -2.42
C LEU A 33 -25.23 13.23 -3.61
N THR A 34 -24.04 13.80 -3.42
CA THR A 34 -23.27 14.33 -4.54
C THR A 34 -22.43 13.24 -5.21
N LEU A 35 -22.20 13.34 -6.51
CA LEU A 35 -21.27 12.46 -7.23
C LEU A 35 -19.85 12.57 -6.64
N GLY A 36 -19.49 13.76 -6.12
CA GLY A 36 -18.26 13.96 -5.36
C GLY A 36 -18.17 13.10 -4.10
N GLN A 37 -19.26 12.97 -3.34
CA GLN A 37 -19.33 12.09 -2.16
C GLN A 37 -19.15 10.61 -2.56
N GLU A 38 -19.78 10.15 -3.65
CA GLU A 38 -19.59 8.79 -4.17
C GLU A 38 -18.12 8.53 -4.55
N PHE A 39 -17.50 9.44 -5.29
CA PHE A 39 -16.09 9.33 -5.68
C PHE A 39 -15.12 9.42 -4.50
N SER A 40 -15.50 10.13 -3.43
CA SER A 40 -14.70 10.18 -2.19
C SER A 40 -14.61 8.80 -1.52
N GLY A 41 -15.66 7.99 -1.64
CA GLY A 41 -15.65 6.60 -1.18
C GLY A 41 -14.62 5.76 -1.93
N TYR A 42 -14.57 5.89 -3.26
CA TYR A 42 -13.57 5.19 -4.08
C TYR A 42 -12.14 5.62 -3.73
N ALA A 43 -11.89 6.93 -3.58
CA ALA A 43 -10.58 7.44 -3.18
C ALA A 43 -10.16 6.87 -1.82
N SER A 44 -11.06 6.88 -0.83
CA SER A 44 -10.83 6.33 0.50
C SER A 44 -10.45 4.83 0.45
N GLN A 45 -11.14 4.02 -0.35
CA GLN A 45 -10.79 2.60 -0.52
C GLN A 45 -9.35 2.41 -1.03
N ILE A 46 -8.91 3.23 -1.99
CA ILE A 46 -7.52 3.16 -2.49
C ILE A 46 -6.53 3.64 -1.42
N GLU A 47 -6.84 4.67 -0.65
CA GLU A 47 -6.00 5.13 0.46
C GLU A 47 -5.81 4.04 1.52
N HIS A 48 -6.89 3.37 1.92
CA HIS A 48 -6.84 2.22 2.82
C HIS A 48 -6.01 1.07 2.23
N GLY A 49 -6.18 0.77 0.94
CA GLY A 49 -5.38 -0.23 0.25
C GLY A 49 -3.88 0.09 0.21
N ILE A 50 -3.51 1.35 -0.04
CA ILE A 50 -2.10 1.80 0.01
C ILE A 50 -1.52 1.57 1.40
N ARG A 51 -2.23 2.01 2.46
CA ARG A 51 -1.78 1.78 3.85
C ARG A 51 -1.62 0.29 4.16
N ALA A 52 -2.56 -0.54 3.72
CA ALA A 52 -2.47 -1.99 3.93
C ALA A 52 -1.21 -2.58 3.28
N VAL A 53 -0.88 -2.17 2.05
CA VAL A 53 0.35 -2.63 1.37
C VAL A 53 1.61 -2.07 2.03
N ASP A 54 1.65 -0.78 2.35
CA ASP A 54 2.82 -0.17 2.99
C ASP A 54 3.12 -0.85 4.35
N ASN A 55 2.09 -1.26 5.09
CA ASN A 55 2.23 -1.98 6.36
C ASN A 55 2.79 -3.40 6.21
N THR A 56 2.78 -4.02 5.02
CA THR A 56 3.41 -5.33 4.82
C THR A 56 4.91 -5.23 4.57
N LEU A 57 5.40 -4.04 4.17
CA LEU A 57 6.77 -3.87 3.72
C LEU A 57 7.79 -4.13 4.82
N SER A 58 7.53 -3.73 6.07
CA SER A 58 8.47 -3.96 7.18
C SER A 58 8.80 -5.44 7.36
N HIS A 59 7.81 -6.32 7.23
CA HIS A 59 8.01 -7.77 7.34
C HIS A 59 8.68 -8.36 6.09
N LEU A 60 8.46 -7.79 4.92
CA LEU A 60 9.11 -8.24 3.68
C LEU A 60 10.59 -7.84 3.59
N LEU A 61 10.99 -6.81 4.34
CA LEU A 61 12.38 -6.33 4.41
C LEU A 61 13.26 -7.18 5.34
N GLU A 62 12.67 -8.02 6.20
CA GLU A 62 13.43 -8.93 7.06
C GLU A 62 14.02 -10.10 6.24
N LEU A 63 15.35 -10.21 6.22
CA LEU A 63 16.05 -11.23 5.45
C LEU A 63 16.59 -12.35 6.36
N ALA A 64 16.29 -13.60 6.02
CA ALA A 64 16.80 -14.78 6.72
C ALA A 64 18.28 -15.13 6.40
N LEU A 65 19.04 -14.16 5.88
CA LEU A 65 20.44 -14.35 5.49
C LEU A 65 21.31 -14.69 6.70
N GLY A 66 22.31 -15.54 6.49
CA GLY A 66 23.16 -16.04 7.58
C GLY A 66 22.52 -17.15 8.42
N GLY A 67 21.22 -17.46 8.27
CA GLY A 67 20.61 -18.62 8.94
C GLY A 67 21.11 -19.98 8.43
N THR A 68 21.58 -20.05 7.18
CA THR A 68 22.10 -21.27 6.52
C THR A 68 21.07 -22.41 6.49
N ALA A 69 21.47 -23.66 6.69
CA ALA A 69 20.63 -24.84 6.44
C ALA A 69 19.40 -24.93 7.34
N VAL A 70 19.52 -24.54 8.62
CA VAL A 70 18.47 -24.73 9.65
C VAL A 70 18.31 -23.55 10.61
N GLY A 71 18.89 -22.38 10.30
CA GLY A 71 18.81 -21.18 11.14
C GLY A 71 19.90 -21.05 12.21
N THR A 72 20.81 -22.02 12.34
CA THR A 72 21.92 -21.98 13.31
C THR A 72 23.08 -21.07 12.90
N GLY A 73 23.13 -20.70 11.61
CA GLY A 73 24.27 -20.00 11.01
C GLY A 73 25.54 -20.83 10.86
N ILE A 74 25.43 -22.17 10.89
CA ILE A 74 26.58 -23.04 10.66
C ILE A 74 27.18 -22.81 9.28
N ASN A 75 28.51 -22.70 9.21
CA ASN A 75 29.28 -22.38 8.01
C ASN A 75 29.12 -20.95 7.46
N ALA A 76 28.37 -20.06 8.12
CA ALA A 76 28.41 -18.64 7.82
C ALA A 76 29.55 -17.95 8.60
N PRO A 77 30.44 -17.18 7.95
CA PRO A 77 31.38 -16.33 8.66
C PRO A 77 30.66 -15.35 9.59
N LYS A 78 31.26 -15.04 10.75
CA LYS A 78 30.68 -14.10 11.70
C LYS A 78 30.45 -12.73 11.04
N GLY A 79 29.23 -12.21 11.12
CA GLY A 79 28.82 -10.93 10.54
C GLY A 79 28.45 -10.97 9.05
N PHE A 80 28.39 -12.16 8.45
CA PHE A 80 27.96 -12.34 7.06
C PHE A 80 26.55 -11.80 6.80
N ASP A 81 25.62 -12.07 7.71
CA ASP A 81 24.23 -11.61 7.68
C ASP A 81 24.12 -10.08 7.53
N VAL A 82 24.76 -9.34 8.42
CA VAL A 82 24.75 -7.87 8.41
C VAL A 82 25.45 -7.32 7.16
N ALA A 83 26.58 -7.91 6.77
CA ALA A 83 27.31 -7.49 5.57
C ALA A 83 26.49 -7.71 4.29
N ALA A 84 25.84 -8.87 4.16
CA ALA A 84 25.01 -9.20 3.01
C ALA A 84 23.75 -8.33 2.95
N ALA A 85 23.05 -8.13 4.07
CA ALA A 85 21.88 -7.25 4.12
C ALA A 85 22.25 -5.81 3.72
N LYS A 86 23.39 -5.29 4.21
CA LYS A 86 23.91 -3.97 3.84
C LYS A 86 24.20 -3.85 2.34
N GLU A 87 24.83 -4.86 1.74
CA GLU A 87 25.12 -4.85 0.30
C GLU A 87 23.82 -4.83 -0.52
N ILE A 88 22.82 -5.66 -0.15
CA ILE A 88 21.52 -5.67 -0.83
C ILE A 88 20.80 -4.32 -0.64
N ALA A 89 20.88 -3.71 0.55
CA ALA A 89 20.31 -2.38 0.80
C ALA A 89 20.92 -1.33 -0.14
N GLN A 90 22.24 -1.38 -0.34
CA GLN A 90 22.94 -0.48 -1.25
C GLN A 90 22.55 -0.70 -2.72
N LEU A 91 22.42 -1.96 -3.15
CA LEU A 91 22.07 -2.30 -4.53
C LEU A 91 20.61 -1.96 -4.88
N THR A 92 19.70 -2.12 -3.91
CA THR A 92 18.26 -1.98 -4.15
C THR A 92 17.70 -0.61 -3.73
N GLY A 93 18.41 0.10 -2.85
CA GLY A 93 17.94 1.35 -2.25
C GLY A 93 16.86 1.15 -1.18
N TYR A 94 16.56 -0.09 -0.78
CA TYR A 94 15.63 -0.37 0.31
C TYR A 94 16.36 -0.45 1.66
N PRO A 95 15.73 -0.01 2.75
CA PRO A 95 16.33 -0.03 4.08
C PRO A 95 16.19 -1.43 4.70
N LEU A 96 17.06 -2.34 4.27
CA LEU A 96 17.19 -3.71 4.80
C LEU A 96 18.05 -3.73 6.07
#